data_AF-A0A7W4PN89-F1
#
_entry.id   AF-A0A7W4PN89-F1
#
_cell.length_a   1.000
_cell.length_b   1.000
_cell.length_c   1.000
_cell.angle_alpha   90.00
_cell.angle_beta   90.00
_cell.angle_gamma   90.00
#
_symmetry.space_group_name_H-M   'P 1'
#
loop_
_entity.id
_entity.type
_entity.pdbx_description
1 polymer ?
#
loop_
_entity_poly.entity_id
_entity_poly.type
_entity_poly.pdbx_seq_one_letter_code
_entity_poly.pdbx_strand_id
1 'polypeptide(L)' 'MEDVNEPIIGYLVIKEVEDDEILFWDPEAGWNDDPDDGKLYKTEAEAEQDAEALRAGNNDTITVEPVFEDDGEEEEEEEI' A
#
# COMPACT_ATOMS: atom_id res chain seq x y z
N MET A 1 -1.57 0.72 25.08
CA MET A 1 -0.51 -0.14 24.52
C MET A 1 -1.04 -0.51 23.17
N GLU A 2 -0.36 -0.12 22.10
CA GLU A 2 -0.81 -0.23 20.72
C GLU A 2 -1.15 -1.70 20.40
N ASP A 3 -2.43 -2.05 20.40
CA ASP A 3 -2.92 -3.33 19.90
C ASP A 3 -2.95 -3.29 18.36
N VAL A 4 -1.77 -3.13 17.74
CA VAL A 4 -1.52 -3.25 16.28
C VAL A 4 -1.61 -4.72 15.82
N ASN A 5 -2.68 -5.41 16.20
CA ASN A 5 -3.01 -6.76 15.73
C ASN A 5 -4.11 -6.73 14.66
N GLU A 6 -4.29 -5.61 13.97
CA GLU A 6 -5.14 -5.58 12.79
C GLU A 6 -4.62 -6.60 11.75
N PRO A 7 -5.48 -7.52 11.27
CA PRO A 7 -5.03 -8.56 10.36
C PRO A 7 -4.67 -7.93 9.02
N ILE A 8 -3.42 -8.14 8.60
CA ILE A 8 -2.97 -7.73 7.26
C ILE A 8 -3.67 -8.63 6.23
N ILE A 9 -4.50 -8.01 5.39
CA ILE A 9 -5.22 -8.69 4.30
C ILE A 9 -4.43 -8.71 3.00
N GLY A 10 -3.40 -7.87 2.88
CA GLY A 10 -2.47 -7.90 1.77
C GLY A 10 -1.46 -6.76 1.80
N TYR A 11 -0.80 -6.54 0.68
CA TYR A 11 0.23 -5.51 0.49
C TYR A 11 0.00 -4.83 -0.85
N LEU A 12 0.19 -3.52 -0.90
CA LEU A 12 0.15 -2.72 -2.12
C LEU A 12 1.53 -2.17 -2.43
N VAL A 13 1.86 -2.11 -3.71
CA VAL A 13 3.04 -1.38 -4.19
C VAL A 13 2.58 0.02 -4.54
N ILE A 14 3.14 1.02 -3.87
CA ILE A 14 2.80 2.42 -4.06
C ILE A 14 3.98 3.21 -4.60
N LYS A 15 3.69 4.26 -5.36
CA LYS A 15 4.66 5.24 -5.84
C LYS A 15 4.24 6.62 -5.38
N GLU A 16 5.15 7.29 -4.70
CA GLU A 16 5.01 8.71 -4.37
C GLU A 16 5.49 9.53 -5.58
N VAL A 17 4.62 10.41 -6.08
CA VAL A 17 4.94 11.38 -7.11
C VAL A 17 5.04 12.79 -6.51
N GLU A 18 5.39 13.78 -7.35
CA GLU A 18 5.41 15.18 -6.92
C GLU A 18 4.02 15.60 -6.41
N ASP A 19 3.98 16.50 -5.41
CA ASP A 19 2.75 16.97 -4.73
C ASP A 19 2.05 15.96 -3.79
N ASP A 20 2.79 15.02 -3.19
CA ASP A 20 2.28 14.03 -2.21
C ASP A 20 1.16 13.12 -2.78
N GLU A 21 1.04 13.03 -4.10
CA GLU A 21 0.11 12.12 -4.76
C GLU A 21 0.69 10.69 -4.73
N ILE A 22 -0.17 9.73 -4.42
CA ILE A 22 0.16 8.31 -4.29
C ILE A 22 -0.48 7.56 -5.45
N LEU A 23 0.32 6.78 -6.17
CA LEU A 23 -0.15 5.89 -7.22
C LEU A 23 0.03 4.43 -6.80
N PHE A 24 -0.91 3.59 -7.19
CA PHE A 24 -0.96 2.16 -6.89
C PHE A 24 -0.61 1.35 -8.12
N TRP A 25 0.29 0.39 -7.97
CA TRP A 25 0.74 -0.44 -9.09
C TRP A 25 -0.20 -1.62 -9.35
N ASP A 26 -0.54 -1.82 -10.61
CA ASP A 26 -1.10 -3.06 -11.14
C ASP A 26 -0.27 -3.56 -12.34
N PRO A 27 0.14 -4.84 -12.39
CA PRO A 27 0.99 -5.35 -13.46
C PRO A 27 0.26 -5.50 -14.80
N GLU A 28 -1.08 -5.49 -14.83
CA GLU A 28 -1.89 -5.56 -16.05
C GLU A 28 -2.28 -4.17 -16.58
N ALA A 29 -2.51 -3.20 -15.69
CA ALA A 29 -2.98 -1.85 -16.02
C ALA A 29 -1.91 -0.75 -15.89
N GLY A 30 -0.92 -0.91 -15.01
CA GLY A 30 0.12 0.08 -14.70
C GLY A 30 -0.16 0.84 -13.40
N TRP A 31 0.32 2.09 -13.33
CA TRP A 31 0.08 2.97 -12.17
C TRP A 31 -1.30 3.62 -12.24
N ASN A 32 -2.07 3.51 -11.16
CA ASN A 32 -3.42 4.08 -11.00
C ASN A 32 -3.49 5.00 -9.77
N ASP A 33 -4.39 5.99 -9.77
CA ASP A 33 -4.63 6.87 -8.63
C ASP A 33 -5.62 6.31 -7.60
N ASP A 34 -6.34 5.24 -7.96
CA ASP A 34 -7.30 4.55 -7.08
C ASP A 34 -6.65 3.30 -6.43
N PRO A 35 -6.70 3.15 -5.09
CA PRO A 35 -6.20 1.97 -4.41
C PRO A 35 -6.91 0.66 -4.81
N ASP A 36 -8.19 0.72 -5.18
CA ASP A 36 -8.97 -0.46 -5.60
C ASP A 36 -8.53 -0.98 -6.98
N ASP A 37 -7.91 -0.12 -7.79
CA ASP A 37 -7.33 -0.47 -9.09
C ASP A 37 -5.87 -0.96 -8.97
N GLY A 38 -5.29 -0.97 -7.75
CA GLY A 38 -3.98 -1.54 -7.46
C GLY A 38 -4.03 -3.05 -7.26
N LYS A 39 -2.94 -3.75 -7.56
CA LYS A 39 -2.84 -5.18 -7.26
C LYS A 39 -2.60 -5.40 -5.78
N LEU A 40 -3.55 -6.05 -5.10
CA LEU A 40 -3.38 -6.53 -3.74
C LEU A 40 -2.57 -7.83 -3.70
N TYR A 41 -1.32 -7.74 -3.24
CA TYR A 41 -0.43 -8.88 -3.08
C TYR A 41 -0.72 -9.60 -1.76
N LYS A 42 -0.65 -10.93 -1.76
CA LYS A 42 -0.90 -11.74 -0.56
C LYS A 42 0.25 -11.70 0.44
N THR A 43 1.46 -11.44 -0.05
CA THR A 43 2.67 -11.45 0.77
C THR A 43 3.54 -10.24 0.44
N GLU A 44 4.20 -9.70 1.45
CA GLU A 44 5.14 -8.58 1.32
C GLU A 44 6.24 -8.90 0.31
N ALA A 45 6.77 -10.13 0.34
CA ALA A 45 7.83 -10.57 -0.55
C ALA A 45 7.44 -10.52 -2.04
N GLU A 46 6.18 -10.83 -2.38
CA GLU A 46 5.70 -10.72 -3.76
C GLU A 46 5.57 -9.25 -4.18
N ALA A 47 5.09 -8.38 -3.28
CA ALA A 47 5.00 -6.95 -3.54
C ALA A 47 6.39 -6.30 -3.68
N GLU A 48 7.32 -6.62 -2.77
CA GLU A 48 8.69 -6.10 -2.80
C GLU A 48 9.44 -6.55 -4.06
N GLN A 49 9.22 -7.78 -4.54
CA GLN A 49 9.84 -8.23 -5.79
C GLN A 49 9.44 -7.35 -6.99
N ASP A 50 8.16 -6.98 -7.09
CA ASP A 50 7.68 -6.09 -8.15
C ASP A 50 8.15 -4.65 -7.90
N ALA A 51 8.13 -4.17 -6.65
CA ALA A 51 8.65 -2.85 -6.28
C ALA A 51 10.13 -2.69 -6.63
N GLU A 52 10.98 -3.67 -6.31
CA GLU A 52 12.40 -3.69 -6.68
C GLU A 52 12.59 -3.65 -8.20
N ALA A 53 11.78 -4.38 -8.96
CA ALA A 53 11.83 -4.36 -10.42
C ALA A 53 11.47 -2.98 -10.99
N LEU A 54 10.49 -2.29 -10.39
CA LEU A 54 10.09 -0.94 -10.79
C LEU A 54 11.15 0.11 -10.41
N ARG A 55 11.72 0.01 -9.20
CA ARG A 55 12.83 0.86 -8.72
C ARG A 55 14.07 0.73 -9.60
N ALA A 56 14.37 -0.47 -10.10
CA ALA A 56 15.54 -0.68 -10.97
C ALA A 56 15.48 0.11 -12.29
N GLY A 57 14.28 0.53 -12.71
CA GLY A 57 14.04 1.26 -13.96
C GLY A 57 14.10 2.78 -13.84
N ASN A 58 13.87 3.36 -12.66
CA ASN A 58 13.66 4.80 -12.46
C ASN A 58 14.16 5.30 -11.11
N ASN A 59 14.28 6.62 -10.94
CA ASN A 59 14.62 7.25 -9.67
C ASN A 59 13.37 7.60 -8.83
N ASP A 60 12.32 6.79 -8.99
CA ASP A 60 11.02 6.97 -8.35
C ASP A 60 11.04 6.47 -6.89
N THR A 61 10.28 7.12 -6.01
CA THR A 61 10.05 6.64 -4.63
C THR A 61 8.93 5.62 -4.65
N ILE A 62 9.29 4.33 -4.65
CA ILE A 62 8.33 3.23 -4.65
C ILE A 62 8.45 2.49 -3.32
N THR A 63 7.35 2.24 -2.62
CA THR A 63 7.31 1.53 -1.33
C THR A 63 6.24 0.44 -1.34
N VAL A 64 6.30 -0.46 -0.36
CA VAL A 64 5.30 -1.50 -0.15
C VAL A 64 4.62 -1.22 1.17
N GLU A 65 3.30 -1.05 1.13
CA GLU A 65 2.49 -0.75 2.31
C GLU A 65 1.56 -1.93 2.62
N PRO A 66 1.46 -2.36 3.89
CA PRO A 66 0.48 -3.34 4.31
C PRO A 66 -0.94 -2.76 4.27
N VAL A 67 -1.89 -3.57 3.84
CA VAL A 67 -3.33 -3.28 3.89
C VAL A 67 -3.93 -4.07 5.03
N PHE A 68 -4.58 -3.36 5.94
CA PHE A 68 -5.24 -3.93 7.11
C PHE A 68 -6.73 -4.13 6.84
N GLU A 69 -7.33 -5.16 7.44
CA GLU A 69 -8.78 -5.25 7.52
C GLU A 69 -9.26 -4.12 8.43
N ASP A 70 -10.06 -3.20 7.89
CA ASP A 70 -10.80 -2.24 8.70
C ASP A 70 -11.80 -3.04 9.54
N ASP A 71 -11.48 -3.33 10.80
CA ASP A 71 -12.36 -4.08 11.72
C ASP A 71 -13.59 -3.25 12.14
N GLY A 72 -13.76 -2.05 11.58
CA GLY A 72 -14.91 -1.18 11.81
C GLY A 72 -15.00 -0.64 13.24
N GLU A 73 -13.93 -0.70 14.02
CA GLU A 73 -13.88 -0.01 15.31
C GLU A 73 -13.72 1.49 15.07
N GLU A 74 -14.84 2.21 15.09
CA GLU A 74 -14.86 3.67 15.24
C GLU A 74 -13.92 4.03 16.40
N GLU A 75 -12.85 4.78 16.12
CA GLU A 75 -12.03 5.37 17.18
C GLU A 75 -12.96 6.19 18.09
N GLU A 76 -13.30 5.66 19.28
CA GLU A 76 -14.02 6.44 20.28
C GLU A 76 -13.11 7.62 20.64
N GLU A 77 -13.42 8.82 20.11
CA GLU A 77 -12.78 10.07 20.51
C GLU A 77 -12.79 10.14 22.04
N GLU A 78 -11.63 9.97 22.68
CA GLU A 78 -11.47 10.25 24.11
C GLU A 78 -11.77 11.74 24.33
N GLU A 79 -13.00 12.05 24.74
CA GLU A 79 -13.42 13.37 25.19
C GLU A 79 -12.64 13.70 26.49
N ILE A 80 -11.53 14.45 26.36
CA ILE A 80 -10.72 14.98 27.47
C ILE A 80 -11.33 16.21 28.15
#